data_AF-A0A3R6FIH4-F1
#
_entry.id   AF-A0A3R6FIH4-F1
#
_cell.length_a   1.000
_cell.length_b   1.000
_cell.length_c   1.000
_cell.angle_alpha   90.00
_cell.angle_beta   90.00
_cell.angle_gamma   90.00
#
_symmetry.space_group_name_H-M   'P 1'
#
loop_
_entity.id
_entity.type
_entity.pdbx_description
1 polymer ?
#
loop_
_entity_poly.entity_id
_entity_poly.type
_entity_poly.pdbx_seq_one_letter_code
_entity_poly.pdbx_strand_id
1 'polypeptide(L)'
;MKEEIKDLRRRIEKIQKELDKLHGQIVVDSVSCGKKGKKPLGTVKITGRPVGVISRKEQLLKKRNRRLEELEEELLEMTIQVEEYIESIEKSELRIIFRLYFLDDLSYPKVADQMNKMFPKRRIRYTDENIKKKIQRYFENVPQCPDKK
;
A
#
# COMPACT_ATOMS: atom_id res chain seq x y z
N MET A 1 -2.01 6.41 -6.12
CA MET A 1 -2.08 6.17 -4.66
C MET A 1 -2.05 4.69 -4.26
N LYS A 2 -3.05 3.84 -4.56
CA LYS A 2 -2.99 2.39 -4.18
C LYS A 2 -1.72 1.69 -4.68
N GLU A 3 -1.33 1.92 -5.94
CA GLU A 3 -0.10 1.34 -6.51
C GLU A 3 1.18 1.90 -5.89
N GLU A 4 1.19 3.18 -5.52
CA GLU A 4 2.33 3.85 -4.86
C GLU A 4 2.55 3.29 -3.45
N ILE A 5 1.49 3.09 -2.67
CA ILE A 5 1.56 2.45 -1.34
C ILE A 5 2.10 1.02 -1.49
N LYS A 6 1.61 0.28 -2.50
CA LYS A 6 2.09 -1.08 -2.79
C LYS A 6 3.58 -1.10 -3.14
N ASP A 7 4.05 -0.16 -3.94
CA ASP A 7 5.47 -0.04 -4.28
C ASP A 7 6.32 0.37 -3.06
N LEU A 8 5.85 1.33 -2.26
CA LEU A 8 6.52 1.74 -1.02
C LEU A 8 6.66 0.58 -0.03
N ARG A 9 5.60 -0.21 0.17
CA ARG A 9 5.63 -1.43 0.99
C ARG A 9 6.72 -2.40 0.52
N ARG A 10 6.79 -2.67 -0.79
CA ARG A 10 7.84 -3.54 -1.38
C ARG A 10 9.25 -3.00 -1.12
N ARG A 11 9.46 -1.68 -1.26
CA ARG A 11 10.76 -1.03 -1.02
C ARG A 11 11.16 -1.11 0.45
N ILE A 12 10.22 -0.89 1.38
CA ILE A 12 10.44 -1.01 2.82
C ILE A 12 10.83 -2.45 3.18
N GLU A 13 10.09 -3.43 2.65
CA GLU A 13 10.38 -4.86 2.88
C GLU A 13 11.78 -5.24 2.40
N LYS A 14 12.20 -4.74 1.25
CA LYS A 14 13.56 -4.97 0.73
C LYS A 14 14.63 -4.39 1.67
N ILE A 15 14.44 -3.17 2.16
CA ILE A 15 15.36 -2.52 3.09
C ILE A 15 15.40 -3.28 4.43
N GLN A 16 14.26 -3.77 4.91
CA GLN A 16 14.20 -4.58 6.13
C GLN A 16 15.01 -5.88 5.97
N LYS A 17 14.81 -6.61 4.87
CA LYS A 17 15.60 -7.81 4.56
C LYS A 17 17.10 -7.52 4.48
N GLU A 18 17.49 -6.37 3.95
CA GLU A 18 18.90 -5.95 3.93
C GLU A 18 19.44 -5.61 5.32
N LEU A 19 18.63 -4.95 6.17
CA LEU A 19 18.99 -4.67 7.56
C LEU A 19 19.17 -5.96 8.36
N ASP A 20 18.26 -6.92 8.20
CA ASP A 20 18.33 -8.22 8.89
C ASP A 20 19.61 -8.98 8.51
N LYS A 21 20.02 -8.93 7.24
CA LYS A 21 21.31 -9.47 6.77
C LYS A 21 22.50 -8.78 7.42
N LEU A 22 22.49 -7.44 7.50
CA LEU A 22 23.54 -6.67 8.16
C LEU A 22 23.58 -6.92 9.67
N HIS A 23 22.44 -7.27 10.27
CA HIS A 23 22.33 -7.62 11.68
C HIS A 23 22.95 -8.99 11.97
N GLY A 24 22.81 -9.95 11.05
CA GLY A 24 23.44 -11.26 11.13
C GLY A 24 24.91 -11.30 10.70
N GLN A 25 25.44 -10.25 10.06
CA GLN A 25 26.82 -10.21 9.59
C GLN A 25 27.77 -9.81 10.74
N ILE A 26 28.46 -10.81 11.28
CA ILE A 26 29.58 -10.62 12.22
C ILE A 26 30.87 -10.79 11.43
N VAL A 27 31.66 -9.71 11.35
CA VAL A 27 32.99 -9.78 10.74
C VAL A 27 33.97 -10.20 11.83
N VAL A 28 34.71 -11.28 11.59
CA VAL A 28 35.75 -11.78 12.50
C VAL A 28 37.08 -11.69 11.79
N ASP A 29 38.04 -11.01 12.39
CA ASP A 29 39.43 -10.96 11.94
C ASP A 29 40.36 -11.44 13.06
N SER A 30 41.56 -11.88 12.73
CA SER A 30 42.53 -12.38 13.69
C SER A 30 43.85 -11.63 13.54
N VAL A 31 44.24 -10.92 14.60
CA VAL A 31 45.47 -10.12 14.62
C VAL A 31 46.52 -10.78 15.51
N SER A 32 47.77 -10.77 15.08
CA SER A 32 48.88 -11.31 15.88
C SER A 32 49.31 -10.33 16.97
N CYS A 33 49.51 -10.83 18.19
CA CYS A 33 49.99 -10.05 19.34
C CYS A 33 51.49 -9.72 19.27
N GLY A 34 52.13 -9.89 18.11
CA GLY A 34 53.57 -9.70 17.91
C GLY A 34 54.40 -10.95 18.17
N LYS A 35 55.72 -10.78 18.23
CA LYS A 35 56.71 -11.85 18.45
C LYS A 35 57.70 -11.45 19.54
N LYS A 36 58.15 -12.41 20.35
CA LYS A 36 59.28 -12.25 21.28
C LYS A 36 60.41 -13.14 20.80
N GLY A 37 61.44 -12.54 20.19
CA GLY A 37 62.46 -13.29 19.43
C GLY A 37 61.84 -14.01 18.22
N LYS A 38 62.18 -15.29 18.01
CA LYS A 38 61.60 -16.13 16.93
C LYS A 38 60.20 -16.69 17.23
N LYS A 39 59.68 -16.56 18.46
CA LYS A 39 58.38 -17.15 18.87
C LYS A 39 57.24 -16.12 18.79
N PRO A 40 56.08 -16.45 18.17
CA PRO A 40 54.89 -15.60 18.19
C PRO A 40 54.24 -15.59 19.58
N LEU A 41 53.75 -14.42 19.99
CA LEU A 41 53.15 -14.17 21.30
C LEU A 41 51.69 -14.63 21.40
N GLY A 42 51.02 -14.84 20.27
CA GLY A 42 49.63 -15.29 20.18
C GLY A 42 48.86 -14.56 19.09
N THR A 43 47.60 -14.93 18.92
CA THR A 43 46.66 -14.29 18.00
C THR A 43 45.35 -14.02 18.74
N VAL A 44 44.81 -12.81 18.60
CA VAL A 44 43.52 -12.40 19.17
C VAL A 44 42.51 -12.28 18.05
N LYS A 45 41.28 -12.78 18.28
CA LYS A 45 40.16 -12.59 17.37
C LYS A 45 39.45 -11.27 17.71
N ILE A 46 39.36 -10.39 16.74
CA ILE A 46 38.58 -9.15 16.81
C ILE A 46 37.28 -9.40 16.06
N THR A 47 36.15 -9.06 16.68
CA THR A 47 34.84 -9.10 16.04
C THR A 47 34.32 -7.68 15.84
N GLY A 48 33.66 -7.44 14.72
CA GLY A 48 33.12 -6.13 14.36
C GLY A 48 31.78 -6.25 13.65
N ARG A 49 30.90 -5.26 13.87
CA ARG A 49 29.62 -5.11 13.19
C ARG A 49 29.54 -3.71 12.57
N PRO A 50 28.96 -3.54 11.36
CA PRO A 50 28.87 -2.23 10.71
C PRO A 50 27.77 -1.34 11.33
N VAL A 51 27.98 -0.87 12.57
CA VAL A 51 26.98 -0.10 13.36
C VAL A 51 26.53 1.18 12.65
N GLY A 52 27.45 1.92 12.02
CA GLY A 52 27.11 3.19 11.35
C GLY A 52 26.20 3.02 10.12
N VAL A 53 26.42 1.96 9.33
CA VAL A 53 25.59 1.66 8.16
C VAL A 53 24.20 1.20 8.59
N ILE A 54 24.14 0.39 9.65
CA ILE A 54 22.89 -0.09 10.26
C ILE A 54 22.06 1.11 10.75
N SER A 55 22.64 1.97 11.59
CA SER A 55 21.93 3.12 12.17
C SER A 55 21.39 4.06 11.08
N ARG A 56 22.18 4.32 10.03
CA ARG A 56 21.73 5.15 8.90
C ARG A 56 20.56 4.50 8.15
N LYS A 57 20.61 3.19 7.91
CA LYS A 57 19.51 2.46 7.25
C LYS A 57 18.25 2.42 8.12
N GLU A 58 18.36 2.24 9.43
CA GLU A 58 17.24 2.29 10.38
C GLU A 58 16.54 3.65 10.38
N GLN A 59 17.31 4.75 10.40
CA GLN A 59 16.75 6.11 10.33
C GLN A 59 15.99 6.34 9.01
N LEU A 60 16.53 5.86 7.89
CA LEU A 60 15.88 5.96 6.59
C LEU A 60 14.61 5.09 6.51
N LEU A 61 14.63 3.91 7.11
CA LEU A 61 13.46 3.04 7.23
C LEU A 61 12.36 3.73 8.04
N LYS A 62 12.70 4.31 9.20
CA LYS A 62 11.76 5.05 10.05
C LYS A 62 11.08 6.20 9.29
N LYS A 63 11.84 6.97 8.51
CA LYS A 63 11.28 8.05 7.67
C LYS A 63 10.32 7.50 6.61
N ARG A 64 10.65 6.37 5.98
CA ARG A 64 9.78 5.74 4.96
C ARG A 64 8.51 5.16 5.56
N ASN A 65 8.59 4.54 6.74
CA ASN A 65 7.42 4.02 7.45
C ASN A 65 6.45 5.15 7.82
N ARG A 66 6.97 6.26 8.37
CA ARG A 66 6.14 7.45 8.63
C ARG A 66 5.45 7.95 7.36
N ARG A 67 6.18 8.03 6.23
CA ARG A 67 5.57 8.46 4.97
C ARG A 67 4.51 7.49 4.47
N LEU A 68 4.70 6.19 4.69
CA LEU A 68 3.72 5.17 4.35
C LEU A 68 2.46 5.31 5.22
N GLU A 69 2.61 5.55 6.52
CA GLU A 69 1.50 5.80 7.45
C GLU A 69 0.69 7.02 7.01
N GLU A 70 1.34 8.15 6.72
CA GLU A 70 0.68 9.37 6.23
C GLU A 70 -0.13 9.12 4.93
N LEU A 71 0.42 8.32 4.00
CA LEU A 71 -0.27 7.99 2.74
C LEU A 71 -1.44 7.01 2.95
N GLU A 72 -1.33 6.10 3.91
CA GLU A 72 -2.40 5.17 4.26
C GLU A 72 -3.55 5.90 4.96
N GLU A 73 -3.24 6.87 5.83
CA GLU A 73 -4.22 7.77 6.45
C GLU A 73 -4.94 8.62 5.40
N GLU A 74 -4.19 9.27 4.49
CA GLU A 74 -4.78 10.06 3.39
C GLU A 74 -5.69 9.20 2.51
N LEU A 75 -5.27 7.97 2.21
CA LEU A 75 -6.10 7.03 1.45
C LEU A 75 -7.39 6.71 2.20
N LEU A 76 -7.29 6.44 3.51
CA LEU A 76 -8.44 6.12 4.35
C LEU A 76 -9.42 7.30 4.42
N GLU A 77 -8.94 8.52 4.61
CA GLU A 77 -9.76 9.73 4.63
C GLU A 77 -10.54 9.92 3.33
N MET A 78 -9.89 9.76 2.18
CA MET A 78 -10.59 9.83 0.89
C MET A 78 -11.60 8.70 0.72
N THR A 79 -11.31 7.49 1.19
CA THR A 79 -12.30 6.39 1.12
C THR A 79 -13.52 6.68 1.96
N ILE A 80 -13.36 7.26 3.15
CA ILE A 80 -14.47 7.69 4.01
C ILE A 80 -15.31 8.75 3.29
N GLN A 81 -14.69 9.76 2.68
CA GLN A 81 -15.41 10.79 1.91
C GLN A 81 -16.24 10.18 0.77
N VAL A 82 -15.69 9.18 0.07
CA VAL A 82 -16.42 8.46 -0.99
C VAL A 82 -17.58 7.65 -0.41
N GLU A 83 -17.38 6.95 0.71
CA GLU A 83 -18.45 6.19 1.37
C GLU A 83 -19.58 7.09 1.86
N GLU A 84 -19.26 8.22 2.49
CA GLU A 84 -20.22 9.24 2.92
C GLU A 84 -21.01 9.80 1.72
N TYR A 85 -20.33 10.11 0.62
CA TYR A 85 -20.98 10.55 -0.60
C TYR A 85 -21.92 9.47 -1.16
N ILE A 86 -21.50 8.22 -1.22
CA ILE A 86 -22.33 7.11 -1.67
C ILE A 86 -23.55 6.94 -0.75
N GLU A 87 -23.39 7.09 0.57
CA GLU A 87 -24.51 6.94 1.51
C GLU A 87 -25.58 8.04 1.33
N SER A 88 -25.15 9.26 0.97
CA SER A 88 -26.03 10.40 0.69
C SER A 88 -26.96 10.19 -0.52
N ILE A 89 -26.68 9.21 -1.38
CA ILE A 89 -27.49 8.93 -2.58
C ILE A 89 -28.82 8.28 -2.19
N GLU A 90 -29.93 8.92 -2.52
CA GLU A 90 -31.29 8.43 -2.19
C GLU A 90 -31.61 7.05 -2.77
N LYS A 91 -31.14 6.76 -3.99
CA LYS A 91 -31.45 5.51 -4.71
C LYS A 91 -30.54 4.38 -4.25
N SER A 92 -31.09 3.45 -3.46
CA SER A 92 -30.39 2.27 -2.95
C SER A 92 -29.71 1.41 -4.03
N GLU A 93 -30.35 1.27 -5.19
CA GLU A 93 -29.78 0.55 -6.34
C GLU A 93 -28.46 1.17 -6.83
N LEU A 94 -28.39 2.51 -6.90
CA LEU A 94 -27.19 3.23 -7.32
C LEU A 94 -26.09 3.14 -6.27
N ARG A 95 -26.44 3.17 -4.97
CA ARG A 95 -25.47 2.99 -3.89
C ARG A 95 -24.71 1.68 -4.03
N ILE A 96 -25.44 0.58 -4.26
CA ILE A 96 -24.83 -0.75 -4.42
C ILE A 96 -23.92 -0.77 -5.67
N ILE A 97 -24.38 -0.21 -6.79
CA ILE A 97 -23.58 -0.13 -8.02
C ILE A 97 -22.28 0.65 -7.77
N PHE A 98 -22.34 1.78 -7.06
CA PHE A 98 -21.18 2.62 -6.80
C PHE A 98 -20.20 1.97 -5.83
N ARG A 99 -20.67 1.27 -4.79
CA ARG A 99 -19.80 0.47 -3.92
C ARG A 99 -19.04 -0.59 -4.72
N LEU A 100 -19.77 -1.37 -5.52
CA LEU A 100 -19.17 -2.44 -6.33
C LEU A 100 -18.16 -1.90 -7.37
N TYR A 101 -18.42 -0.73 -7.96
CA TYR A 101 -17.56 -0.18 -9.00
C TYR A 101 -16.36 0.61 -8.44
N PHE A 102 -16.60 1.54 -7.50
CA PHE A 102 -15.57 2.49 -7.04
C PHE A 102 -14.82 2.03 -5.78
N LEU A 103 -15.43 1.23 -4.90
CA LEU A 103 -14.74 0.71 -3.71
C LEU A 103 -14.10 -0.65 -4.01
N ASP A 104 -14.87 -1.56 -4.63
CA ASP A 104 -14.43 -2.93 -4.93
C ASP A 104 -13.67 -3.06 -6.27
N ASP A 105 -13.52 -1.97 -7.02
CA ASP A 105 -12.82 -1.91 -8.33
C ASP A 105 -13.32 -2.96 -9.35
N LEU A 106 -14.62 -3.33 -9.31
CA LEU A 106 -15.19 -4.31 -10.24
C LEU A 106 -15.50 -3.68 -11.61
N SER A 107 -15.29 -4.46 -12.68
CA SER A 107 -15.67 -4.04 -14.03
C SER A 107 -17.20 -4.05 -14.23
N TYR A 108 -17.71 -3.25 -15.18
CA TYR A 108 -19.16 -3.18 -15.47
C TYR A 108 -19.86 -4.54 -15.62
N PRO A 109 -19.29 -5.54 -16.33
CA PRO A 109 -19.90 -6.87 -16.43
C PRO A 109 -20.00 -7.58 -15.07
N LYS A 110 -18.94 -7.50 -14.25
CA LYS A 110 -18.92 -8.11 -12.91
C LYS A 110 -19.92 -7.44 -11.97
N VAL A 111 -20.03 -6.11 -12.03
CA VAL A 111 -21.05 -5.36 -11.28
C VAL A 111 -22.44 -5.82 -11.70
N ALA A 112 -22.71 -5.94 -13.01
CA ALA A 112 -23.99 -6.41 -13.52
C ALA A 112 -24.32 -7.83 -13.03
N ASP A 113 -23.36 -8.76 -13.07
CA ASP A 113 -23.55 -10.12 -12.56
C ASP A 113 -23.81 -10.15 -11.07
N GLN A 114 -23.09 -9.36 -10.27
CA GLN A 114 -23.31 -9.27 -8.83
C GLN A 114 -24.69 -8.67 -8.51
N MET A 115 -25.10 -7.63 -9.23
CA MET A 115 -26.44 -7.04 -9.13
C MET A 115 -27.54 -8.04 -9.51
N ASN A 116 -27.31 -8.86 -10.54
CA ASN A 116 -28.25 -9.91 -10.94
C ASN A 116 -28.40 -11.01 -9.87
N LYS A 117 -27.31 -11.36 -9.18
CA LYS A 117 -27.34 -12.31 -8.04
C LYS A 117 -28.11 -11.74 -6.85
N MET A 118 -27.94 -10.44 -6.55
CA MET A 118 -28.64 -9.77 -5.46
C MET A 118 -30.13 -9.53 -5.76
N PHE A 119 -30.47 -9.29 -7.03
CA PHE A 119 -31.85 -9.00 -7.47
C PHE A 119 -32.36 -10.03 -8.51
N PRO A 120 -32.53 -11.31 -8.14
CA PRO A 120 -32.88 -12.36 -9.09
C PRO A 120 -34.30 -12.24 -9.65
N LYS A 121 -35.21 -11.55 -8.95
CA LYS A 121 -36.62 -11.38 -9.32
C LYS A 121 -36.89 -10.19 -10.25
N ARG A 122 -35.85 -9.50 -10.70
CA ARG A 122 -35.99 -8.30 -11.53
C ARG A 122 -36.46 -8.69 -12.95
N ARG A 123 -37.45 -7.95 -13.48
CA ARG A 123 -38.01 -8.19 -14.82
C ARG A 123 -36.99 -8.05 -15.95
N ILE A 124 -36.06 -7.11 -15.84
CA ILE A 124 -35.01 -6.85 -16.83
C ILE A 124 -33.66 -7.05 -16.15
N ARG A 125 -32.86 -7.98 -16.67
CA ARG A 125 -31.51 -8.29 -16.19
C ARG A 125 -30.59 -7.07 -16.33
N TYR A 126 -29.67 -6.89 -15.40
CA TYR A 126 -28.58 -5.93 -15.56
C TYR A 126 -27.60 -6.41 -16.63
N THR A 127 -27.28 -5.51 -17.54
CA THR A 127 -26.17 -5.64 -18.50
C THR A 127 -25.10 -4.60 -18.18
N ASP A 128 -23.90 -4.82 -18.68
CA ASP A 128 -22.77 -3.90 -18.59
C ASP A 128 -23.13 -2.49 -19.12
N GLU A 129 -23.80 -2.40 -20.27
CA GLU A 129 -24.27 -1.12 -20.81
C GLU A 129 -25.29 -0.42 -19.91
N ASN A 130 -26.20 -1.18 -19.29
CA ASN A 130 -27.22 -0.63 -18.40
C ASN A 130 -26.57 0.01 -17.17
N ILE A 131 -25.59 -0.69 -16.57
CA ILE A 131 -24.79 -0.15 -15.47
C ILE A 131 -24.05 1.10 -15.92
N LYS A 132 -23.32 1.07 -17.03
CA LYS A 132 -22.59 2.24 -17.55
C LYS A 132 -23.49 3.46 -17.75
N LYS A 133 -24.64 3.29 -18.41
CA LYS A 133 -25.63 4.36 -18.63
C LYS A 133 -26.23 4.87 -17.32
N LYS A 134 -26.45 4.01 -16.31
CA LYS A 134 -26.91 4.43 -14.98
C LYS A 134 -25.90 5.31 -14.27
N ILE A 135 -24.62 4.93 -14.28
CA ILE A 135 -23.55 5.74 -13.68
C ILE A 135 -23.45 7.09 -14.41
N GLN A 136 -23.42 7.07 -15.73
CA GLN A 136 -23.29 8.28 -16.55
C GLN A 136 -24.45 9.26 -16.31
N ARG A 137 -25.70 8.79 -16.36
CA ARG A 137 -26.88 9.61 -16.08
C ARG A 137 -26.87 10.19 -14.67
N TYR A 138 -26.31 9.48 -13.70
CA TYR A 138 -26.24 10.01 -12.35
C TYR A 138 -25.37 11.27 -12.34
N PHE A 139 -24.14 11.19 -12.87
CA PHE A 139 -23.22 12.33 -12.91
C PHE A 139 -23.67 13.47 -13.83
N GLU A 140 -24.41 13.19 -14.91
CA GLU A 140 -25.00 14.25 -15.77
C GLU A 140 -26.06 15.08 -15.04
N ASN A 141 -26.74 14.52 -14.04
CA ASN A 141 -27.78 15.20 -13.27
C ASN A 141 -27.27 15.86 -11.98
N VAL A 142 -26.00 15.64 -11.61
CA VAL A 142 -25.38 16.35 -10.49
C VAL A 142 -24.88 17.70 -10.99
N PRO A 143 -25.20 18.83 -10.31
CA PRO A 143 -24.63 20.13 -10.67
C PRO A 143 -23.11 20.01 -10.67
N GLN A 144 -22.48 20.27 -11.82
CA GLN A 144 -21.02 20.21 -11.90
C GLN A 144 -20.42 21.24 -10.95
N CYS A 145 -19.41 20.83 -10.18
CA CYS A 145 -18.67 21.75 -9.34
C CYS A 145 -18.16 22.91 -10.21
N PRO A 146 -18.29 24.17 -9.76
CA PRO A 146 -17.74 25.28 -10.52
C PRO A 146 -16.24 25.07 -10.70
N ASP A 147 -15.76 25.24 -11.93
CA ASP A 147 -14.34 25.20 -12.24
C ASP A 147 -13.62 26.20 -11.33
N LYS A 148 -12.68 25.72 -10.53
CA LYS A 148 -11.80 26.59 -9.73
C LYS A 148 -10.95 27.40 -10.71
N LYS A 149 -11.37 28.65 -10.97
CA LYS A 149 -10.59 29.67 -11.67
C LYS A 149 -9.36 30.08 -10.85
#